data_AF-S6T1Z6-F1
#
_entry.id   AF-S6T1Z6-F1
#
_cell.length_a   1.000
_cell.length_b   1.000
_cell.length_c   1.000
_cell.angle_alpha   90.00
_cell.angle_beta   90.00
_cell.angle_gamma   90.00
#
_symmetry.space_group_name_H-M   'P 1'
#
loop_
_entity.id
_entity.type
_entity.pdbx_description
1 polymer ?
#
loop_
_entity_poly.entity_id
_entity_poly.type
_entity_poly.pdbx_seq_one_letter_code
_entity_poly.pdbx_strand_id
1 'polypeptide(L)' 'KVLVGSQLLQVFGRLESNNGVRHLIAQRLYDLTPLLTGLEVRSRDFQ' A
#
# COMPACT_ATOMS: atom_id res chain seq x y z
N LYS A 1 12.52 14.71 -3.23
CA LYS A 1 13.22 13.48 -2.79
C LYS A 1 12.46 12.31 -3.42
N VAL A 2 13.11 11.35 -4.08
CA VAL A 2 12.40 10.18 -4.66
C VAL A 2 12.11 9.17 -3.56
N LEU A 3 10.98 8.46 -3.62
CA LEU A 3 10.72 7.30 -2.75
C LEU A 3 11.67 6.16 -3.14
N VAL A 4 12.88 6.17 -2.59
CA VAL A 4 13.84 5.08 -2.82
C VAL A 4 13.38 3.87 -1.99
N GLY A 5 12.88 2.84 -2.67
CA GLY A 5 12.50 1.56 -2.05
C GLY A 5 11.03 1.41 -1.64
N SER A 6 10.15 2.37 -1.95
CA SER A 6 8.70 2.19 -1.72
C SER A 6 8.03 1.53 -2.93
N GLN A 7 7.06 0.64 -2.67
CA GLN A 7 6.20 0.03 -3.68
C GLN A 7 4.74 0.34 -3.35
N LEU A 8 3.93 0.60 -4.38
CA LEU A 8 2.48 0.74 -4.22
C LEU A 8 1.82 -0.49 -4.82
N LEU A 9 1.13 -1.26 -3.99
CA LEU A 9 0.40 -2.45 -4.42
C LEU A 9 -1.09 -2.28 -4.15
N GLN A 10 -1.91 -2.55 -5.16
CA GLN A 10 -3.34 -2.74 -4.95
C GLN A 10 -3.60 -4.21 -4.59
N VAL A 11 -4.24 -4.43 -3.44
CA VAL A 11 -4.65 -5.75 -2.98
C VAL A 11 -6.11 -5.99 -3.39
N PHE A 12 -6.34 -6.95 -4.27
CA PHE A 12 -7.67 -7.46 -4.58
C PHE A 12 -7.89 -8.74 -3.78
N GLY A 13 -8.98 -8.84 -3.05
CA GLY A 13 -9.22 -9.96 -2.15
C GLY A 13 -10.61 -9.97 -1.54
N ARG A 14 -10.83 -10.96 -0.68
CA ARG A 14 -12.08 -11.11 0.07
C ARG A 14 -11.91 -10.54 1.47
N LEU A 15 -12.79 -9.62 1.84
CA LEU A 15 -12.83 -9.10 3.21
C LEU A 15 -13.52 -10.12 4.11
N GLU A 16 -12.85 -10.47 5.20
CA GLU A 16 -13.36 -11.39 6.20
C GLU A 16 -13.31 -10.77 7.59
N SER A 17 -14.20 -11.23 8.44
CA SER A 17 -14.27 -10.83 9.84
C SER A 17 -14.61 -12.05 10.67
N ASN A 18 -13.73 -12.43 11.59
CA ASN A 18 -13.92 -13.58 12.47
C ASN A 18 -13.32 -13.28 13.84
N ASN A 19 -14.04 -13.62 14.91
CA ASN A 19 -13.61 -13.42 16.30
C ASN A 19 -13.08 -12.00 16.59
N GLY A 20 -13.74 -10.98 16.04
CA GLY A 20 -13.38 -9.58 16.22
C GLY A 20 -12.20 -9.09 15.35
N VAL A 21 -11.54 -9.96 14.59
CA VAL A 21 -10.47 -9.59 13.67
C VAL A 21 -11.02 -9.46 12.26
N ARG A 22 -10.87 -8.26 11.67
CA ARG A 22 -11.16 -8.00 10.26
C ARG A 22 -9.87 -8.04 9.46
N HIS A 23 -9.82 -8.88 8.43
CA HIS A 23 -8.66 -9.02 7.56
C HIS A 23 -9.10 -9.22 6.11
N LEU A 24 -8.18 -8.95 5.18
CA LEU A 24 -8.40 -9.16 3.75
C LEU A 24 -7.58 -10.38 3.31
N ILE A 25 -8.23 -11.41 2.78
CA ILE A 25 -7.54 -12.52 2.14
C ILE A 25 -7.18 -12.08 0.72
N ALA A 26 -5.89 -11.83 0.49
CA ALA A 26 -5.38 -11.39 -0.80
C ALA A 26 -5.49 -12.51 -1.85
N GLN A 27 -6.04 -12.17 -3.02
CA GLN A 27 -6.15 -13.06 -4.17
C GLN A 27 -5.27 -12.62 -5.34
N ARG A 28 -5.14 -11.30 -5.53
CA ARG A 28 -4.26 -10.71 -6.54
C ARG A 28 -3.61 -9.45 -5.99
N LEU A 29 -2.38 -9.22 -6.43
CA LEU A 29 -1.62 -8.00 -6.18
C LEU A 29 -1.32 -7.36 -7.53
N TYR A 30 -1.63 -6.07 -7.66
CA TYR A 30 -1.28 -5.29 -8.83
C TYR A 30 -0.21 -4.27 -8.46
N ASP A 31 0.89 -4.26 -9.22
CA ASP A 31 1.92 -3.26 -9.06
C ASP A 31 1.45 -1.92 -9.64
N LEU A 32 1.27 -0.96 -8.75
CA LEU A 32 0.92 0.42 -9.05
C LEU A 32 2.06 1.38 -8.69
N THR A 33 3.27 0.87 -8.43
CA THR A 33 4.49 1.67 -8.20
C THR A 33 4.70 2.77 -9.25
N PRO A 34 4.34 2.60 -10.53
CA PRO A 34 4.42 3.70 -11.51
C PRO A 34 3.64 4.96 -11.11
N LEU A 35 2.54 4.84 -10.35
CA LEU A 35 1.73 5.98 -9.87
C LEU A 35 2.45 6.81 -8.78
N LEU A 36 3.52 6.28 -8.19
CA LEU A 36 4.33 7.02 -7.22
C LEU A 36 5.26 8.04 -7.90
N THR A 37 5.41 7.97 -9.23
CA THR A 37 6.24 8.90 -10.00
C THR A 37 5.68 10.32 -9.89
N GLY A 38 6.52 11.29 -9.55
CA GLY A 38 6.14 12.72 -9.50
C GLY A 38 5.51 13.19 -8.19
N LEU A 39 5.35 12.31 -7.19
CA LEU A 39 4.92 12.72 -5.85
C LEU A 39 6.03 13.50 -5.13
N GLU A 40 5.68 14.66 -4.57
CA GLU A 40 6.59 15.42 -3.72
C GLU A 40 6.76 14.70 -2.37
N VAL A 41 7.85 13.97 -2.19
CA VAL A 41 8.17 13.32 -0.91
C VAL A 41 8.73 14.35 0.07
N ARG A 42 7.82 15.04 0.77
CA ARG A 42 8.18 15.75 1.99
C ARG A 42 8.14 14.75 3.14
N SER A 43 9.33 14.42 3.66
CA SER A 43 9.46 13.78 4.96
C SER A 43 8.68 14.64 5.94
N ARG A 44 7.55 14.13 6.47
CA ARG A 44 7.06 14.66 7.74
C ARG A 44 8.07 14.13 8.72
N ASP A 45 8.96 15.01 9.16
CA ASP A 45 9.91 14.66 10.22
C ASP A 45 9.05 14.18 11.40
N PHE A 46 9.02 12.87 11.59
CA PHE A 46 8.41 12.24 12.74
C PHE A 46 9.42 12.46 13.88
N GLN A 47 9.33 13.62 14.52
CA GLN A 47 9.93 13.86 15.84
C GLN A 47 9.13 13.11 16.90
#